data_AF-A0A1Y4BFU8-F1
#
_entry.id   AF-A0A1Y4BFU8-F1
#
_cell.length_a   1.000
_cell.length_b   1.000
_cell.length_c   1.000
_cell.angle_alpha   90.00
_cell.angle_beta   90.00
_cell.angle_gamma   90.00
#
_symmetry.space_group_name_H-M   'P 1'
#
loop_
_entity.id
_entity.type
_entity.pdbx_description
1 polymer ?
#
loop_
_entity_poly.entity_id
_entity_poly.type
_entity_poly.pdbx_seq_one_letter_code
_entity_poly.pdbx_strand_id
1 'polypeptide(L)'
;MKAYELLYFVDPTCTEETRAAVMKRIEVALGETGKVDSVEDWGKRKLAFEIDDLTEGDYTLINFHADPTTIAELDRVLRINDAVKRHMVVRRVDKD
;
A
#
# COMPACT_ATOMS: atom_id res chain seq x y z
N MET A 1 15.92 -3.18 10.95
CA MET A 1 14.67 -3.13 10.15
C MET A 1 14.20 -4.55 9.85
N LYS A 2 12.90 -4.75 9.68
CA LYS A 2 12.33 -6.01 9.20
C LYS A 2 11.76 -5.79 7.80
N ALA A 3 11.77 -6.84 6.99
CA ALA A 3 11.18 -6.83 5.66
C ALA A 3 9.65 -6.99 5.75
N TYR A 4 8.93 -6.17 4.99
CA TYR A 4 7.49 -6.16 4.87
C TYR A 4 7.09 -6.06 3.40
N GLU A 5 5.87 -6.51 3.13
CA GLU A 5 5.14 -6.19 1.91
C GLU A 5 3.83 -5.49 2.27
N LEU A 6 3.48 -4.49 1.47
CA LEU A 6 2.21 -3.79 1.52
C LEU A 6 1.53 -4.01 0.17
N LEU A 7 0.40 -4.71 0.19
CA LEU A 7 -0.52 -4.77 -0.94
C LEU A 7 -1.70 -3.87 -0.64
N TYR A 8 -2.01 -2.94 -1.54
CA TYR A 8 -3.22 -2.14 -1.46
C TYR A 8 -3.86 -1.98 -2.83
N PHE A 9 -5.13 -1.60 -2.83
CA PHE A 9 -5.78 -1.16 -4.06
C PHE A 9 -6.59 0.11 -3.86
N VAL A 10 -6.74 0.84 -4.96
CA VAL A 10 -7.55 2.05 -5.08
C VAL A 10 -8.65 1.85 -6.13
N ASP A 11 -9.56 2.82 -6.23
CA ASP A 11 -10.54 2.85 -7.32
C ASP A 11 -9.81 2.88 -8.69
N PRO A 12 -10.12 1.96 -9.62
CA PRO A 12 -9.45 1.90 -10.92
C PRO A 12 -9.71 3.09 -11.85
N THR A 13 -10.64 3.98 -11.48
CA THR A 13 -10.95 5.22 -12.18
C THR A 13 -10.24 6.44 -11.58
N CYS A 14 -9.50 6.28 -10.48
CA CYS A 14 -8.78 7.39 -9.86
C CYS A 14 -7.64 7.91 -10.76
N THR A 15 -7.27 9.17 -10.55
CA THR A 15 -6.22 9.83 -11.33
C THR A 15 -4.83 9.37 -10.92
N GLU A 16 -3.84 9.58 -11.80
CA GLU A 16 -2.44 9.35 -11.47
C GLU A 16 -1.98 10.22 -10.29
N GLU A 17 -2.49 11.45 -10.17
CA GLU A 17 -2.15 12.29 -9.01
C GLU A 17 -2.66 11.69 -7.70
N THR A 18 -3.83 11.06 -7.72
CA THR A 18 -4.39 10.37 -6.56
C THR A 18 -3.51 9.19 -6.15
N ARG A 19 -3.08 8.37 -7.11
CA ARG A 19 -2.13 7.25 -6.87
C ARG A 19 -0.80 7.76 -6.31
N ALA A 20 -0.24 8.81 -6.91
CA ALA A 20 1.00 9.42 -6.44
C ALA A 20 0.87 10.02 -5.03
N ALA A 21 -0.28 10.60 -4.68
CA ALA A 21 -0.54 11.12 -3.35
C ALA A 21 -0.59 10.00 -2.29
N VAL A 22 -1.19 8.84 -2.62
CA VAL A 22 -1.18 7.65 -1.75
C VAL A 22 0.26 7.17 -1.52
N MET A 23 1.05 7.04 -2.60
CA MET A 23 2.46 6.64 -2.50
C MET A 23 3.27 7.60 -1.62
N LYS A 24 3.14 8.90 -1.83
CA LYS A 24 3.81 9.91 -1.00
C LYS A 24 3.39 9.80 0.47
N ARG A 25 2.13 9.49 0.74
CA ARG A 25 1.63 9.32 2.10
C ARG A 25 2.24 8.09 2.78
N ILE A 26 2.44 7.01 2.03
CA ILE A 26 3.13 5.80 2.49
C ILE A 26 4.59 6.12 2.82
N GLU A 27 5.31 6.80 1.92
CA GLU A 27 6.70 7.21 2.16
C GLU A 27 6.86 8.08 3.42
N VAL A 28 5.95 9.05 3.61
CA VAL A 28 5.93 9.88 4.82
C VAL A 28 5.68 9.06 6.08
N ALA A 29 4.78 8.07 6.02
CA ALA A 29 4.47 7.20 7.16
C ALA A 29 5.62 6.23 7.50
N LEU A 30 6.37 5.78 6.49
CA LEU A 30 7.57 4.99 6.67
C LEU A 30 8.71 5.79 7.33
N GLY A 31 8.75 7.11 7.08
CA GLY A 31 9.73 8.03 7.66
C GLY A 31 11.15 7.80 7.11
N GLU A 32 12.12 8.50 7.69
CA GLU A 32 13.53 8.45 7.22
C GLU A 32 14.20 7.10 7.45
N THR A 33 13.68 6.28 8.38
CA THR A 33 14.22 4.96 8.69
C THR A 33 13.58 3.84 7.86
N GLY A 34 12.53 4.15 7.11
CA GLY A 34 11.94 3.22 6.15
C GLY A 34 12.69 3.23 4.83
N LYS A 35 12.86 2.06 4.23
CA LYS A 35 13.49 1.91 2.91
C LYS A 35 12.53 1.13 2.00
N VAL A 36 12.11 1.76 0.91
CA VAL A 36 11.36 1.09 -0.15
C VAL A 36 12.37 0.32 -1.03
N ASP A 37 12.14 -0.97 -1.23
CA ASP A 37 12.99 -1.82 -2.06
C ASP A 37 12.42 -1.97 -3.48
N SER A 38 11.10 -2.13 -3.61
CA SER A 38 10.44 -2.15 -4.91
C SER A 38 8.99 -1.69 -4.82
N VAL A 39 8.50 -1.15 -5.94
CA VAL A 39 7.09 -0.83 -6.16
C VAL A 39 6.69 -1.53 -7.45
N GLU A 40 5.69 -2.38 -7.38
CA GLU A 40 5.16 -3.15 -8.49
C GLU A 40 3.70 -2.76 -8.71
N ASP A 41 3.43 -2.14 -9.86
CA ASP A 41 2.08 -1.85 -10.33
C ASP A 41 1.48 -3.13 -10.92
N TRP A 42 0.44 -3.64 -10.27
CA TRP A 42 -0.28 -4.85 -10.70
C TRP A 42 -1.45 -4.54 -11.62
N GLY A 43 -1.80 -3.26 -11.76
CA GLY A 43 -2.90 -2.75 -12.54
C GLY A 43 -4.27 -3.18 -12.04
N LYS A 44 -5.24 -2.99 -12.92
CA LYS A 44 -6.65 -3.32 -12.70
C LYS A 44 -6.85 -4.84 -12.62
N ARG A 45 -7.51 -5.29 -11.55
CA ARG A 45 -7.89 -6.69 -11.35
C ARG A 45 -9.30 -6.80 -10.79
N LYS A 46 -10.02 -7.83 -11.23
CA LYS A 46 -11.39 -8.13 -10.77
C LYS A 46 -11.38 -8.63 -9.33
N LEU A 47 -12.27 -8.07 -8.51
CA LEU A 47 -12.49 -8.51 -7.13
C LEU A 47 -13.38 -9.76 -7.11
N ALA A 48 -13.17 -10.63 -6.11
CA ALA A 48 -14.01 -11.82 -5.94
C ALA A 48 -15.44 -11.47 -5.49
N PHE A 49 -15.60 -10.33 -4.83
CA PHE A 49 -16.86 -9.75 -4.37
C PHE A 49 -16.71 -8.24 -4.28
N GLU A 50 -17.82 -7.53 -4.21
CA GLU A 50 -17.85 -6.07 -4.18
C GLU A 50 -17.27 -5.51 -2.86
N ILE A 51 -16.45 -4.48 -2.97
CA ILE A 51 -15.88 -3.75 -1.84
C ILE A 51 -16.07 -2.26 -2.12
N ASP A 52 -16.76 -1.55 -1.23
CA ASP A 52 -17.09 -0.13 -1.42
C ASP A 52 -17.71 0.18 -2.79
N ASP A 53 -18.70 -0.64 -3.20
CA ASP A 53 -19.39 -0.57 -4.50
C ASP A 53 -18.48 -0.79 -5.73
N LEU A 54 -17.24 -1.27 -5.54
CA LEU A 54 -16.30 -1.60 -6.61
C LEU A 54 -16.26 -3.09 -6.89
N THR A 55 -16.22 -3.45 -8.18
CA THR A 55 -16.03 -4.83 -8.66
C THR A 55 -14.61 -5.10 -9.17
N GLU A 56 -13.79 -4.05 -9.29
CA GLU A 56 -12.40 -4.08 -9.72
C GLU A 56 -11.58 -3.13 -8.83
N GLY A 57 -10.30 -3.45 -8.64
CA GLY A 57 -9.35 -2.59 -7.93
C GLY A 57 -8.07 -2.43 -8.75
N ASP A 58 -7.43 -1.26 -8.65
CA ASP A 58 -6.10 -1.02 -9.20
C ASP A 58 -5.04 -1.26 -8.12
N TYR A 59 -4.27 -2.34 -8.27
CA TYR A 59 -3.42 -2.90 -7.23
C TYR A 59 -1.98 -2.42 -7.33
N THR A 60 -1.39 -2.13 -6.17
CA THR A 60 0.05 -1.85 -6.05
C THR A 60 0.63 -2.68 -4.92
N LEU A 61 1.74 -3.36 -5.22
CA LEU A 61 2.55 -4.07 -4.23
C LEU A 61 3.81 -3.26 -3.94
N ILE A 62 4.10 -3.05 -2.66
CA ILE A 62 5.32 -2.36 -2.19
C ILE A 62 6.09 -3.30 -1.29
N ASN A 63 7.36 -3.52 -1.63
CA ASN A 63 8.31 -4.19 -0.77
C ASN A 63 9.18 -3.15 -0.05
N PHE A 64 9.29 -3.27 1.26
CA PHE A 64 10.03 -2.29 2.05
C PHE A 64 10.61 -2.88 3.34
N HIS A 65 11.62 -2.19 3.85
CA HIS A 65 12.18 -2.39 5.18
C HIS A 65 11.74 -1.27 6.11
N ALA A 66 11.31 -1.62 7.31
CA ALA A 66 10.93 -0.63 8.32
C ALA A 66 11.21 -1.11 9.76
N ASP A 67 11.18 -0.17 10.70
CA ASP A 67 11.12 -0.50 12.11
C ASP A 67 9.72 -1.05 12.46
N PRO A 68 9.58 -2.14 13.24
CA PRO A 68 8.26 -2.65 13.63
C PRO A 68 7.34 -1.61 14.29
N THR A 69 7.89 -0.58 14.92
CA THR A 69 7.12 0.50 15.55
C THR A 69 6.41 1.41 14.54
N THR A 70 6.87 1.49 13.28
CA THR A 70 6.23 2.34 12.25
C THR A 70 5.02 1.69 11.59
N ILE A 71 4.87 0.36 11.71
CA ILE A 71 3.79 -0.38 11.04
C ILE A 71 2.41 0.04 11.54
N ALA A 72 2.26 0.31 12.84
CA ALA A 72 0.99 0.78 13.40
C ALA A 72 0.59 2.15 12.85
N GLU A 73 1.56 3.04 12.63
CA GLU A 73 1.30 4.36 12.05
C GLU A 73 0.99 4.26 10.56
N LEU A 74 1.71 3.42 9.81
CA LEU A 74 1.40 3.14 8.40
C LEU A 74 -0.02 2.60 8.22
N ASP A 75 -0.41 1.61 9.04
CA ASP A 75 -1.77 1.06 9.02
C ASP A 75 -2.83 2.13 9.31
N ARG A 76 -2.60 2.96 10.34
CA ARG A 76 -3.49 4.07 10.70
C ARG A 76 -3.65 5.07 9.55
N VAL A 77 -2.54 5.44 8.90
CA VAL A 77 -2.50 6.41 7.80
C VAL A 77 -3.21 5.88 6.54
N LEU A 78 -3.07 4.59 6.23
CA LEU A 78 -3.77 3.97 5.11
C LEU A 78 -5.27 3.86 5.39
N ARG A 79 -5.66 3.51 6.62
CA ARG A 79 -7.08 3.38 7.00
C ARG A 79 -7.87 4.70 6.93
N ILE A 80 -7.21 5.84 7.15
CA ILE A 80 -7.85 7.16 7.06
C ILE A 80 -7.81 7.76 5.65
N ASN A 81 -7.15 7.09 4.70
CA ASN A 81 -7.02 7.60 3.34
C ASN A 81 -8.14 7.03 2.47
N ASP A 82 -9.16 7.85 2.17
CA ASP A 82 -10.35 7.45 1.41
C ASP A 82 -10.06 6.90 0.00
N ALA A 83 -8.88 7.20 -0.56
CA ALA A 83 -8.45 6.66 -1.84
C ALA A 83 -8.09 5.16 -1.73
N VAL A 84 -7.59 4.72 -0.58
CA VAL A 84 -7.21 3.33 -0.32
C VAL A 84 -8.44 2.56 0.14
N LYS A 85 -8.91 1.62 -0.67
CA LYS A 85 -10.14 0.84 -0.39
C LYS A 85 -9.87 -0.37 0.48
N ARG A 86 -8.69 -0.97 0.30
CA ARG A 86 -8.19 -2.02 1.18
C ARG A 86 -6.68 -2.07 1.10
N HIS A 87 -6.05 -2.38 2.22
CA HIS A 87 -4.64 -2.67 2.31
C HIS A 87 -4.38 -3.88 3.20
N MET A 88 -3.21 -4.48 3.03
CA MET A 88 -2.71 -5.55 3.87
C MET A 88 -1.20 -5.37 3.99
N VAL A 89 -0.72 -5.27 5.24
CA VAL A 89 0.70 -5.24 5.56
C VAL A 89 1.08 -6.60 6.12
N VAL A 90 2.06 -7.27 5.51
CA VAL A 90 2.53 -8.59 5.91
C VAL A 90 4.03 -8.53 6.15
N ARG A 91 4.48 -9.09 7.27
CA ARG A 91 5.90 -9.32 7.49
C ARG A 91 6.36 -10.47 6.59
N ARG A 92 7.39 -10.24 5.81
CA ARG A 92 8.00 -11.25 4.95
C ARG A 92 9.32 -11.74 5.51
N VAL A 93 9.76 -12.89 5.02
CA VAL A 93 11.16 -13.30 5.12
C VAL A 93 11.96 -12.41 4.17
N ASP A 94 13.16 -12.03 4.58
CA ASP A 94 14.03 -11.24 3.73
C ASP A 94 14.38 -12.03 2.46
N LYS A 95 14.48 -11.35 1.32
CA LYS A 95 14.91 -12.01 0.09
C LYS A 95 16.38 -11.62 -0.08
N ASP A 96 17.26 -12.63 -0.04
CA ASP A 96 18.71 -12.48 -0.24
C ASP A 96 19.06 -11.78 -1.56
#